data_AF-A0A4R0UST5-F1
#
_entry.id   AF-A0A4R0UST5-F1
#
_cell.length_a   1.000
_cell.length_b   1.000
_cell.length_c   1.000
_cell.angle_alpha   90.00
_cell.angle_beta   90.00
_cell.angle_gamma   90.00
#
_symmetry.space_group_name_H-M   'P 1'
#
loop_
_entity.id
_entity.type
_entity.pdbx_description
1 polymer ?
#
loop_
_entity_poly.entity_id
_entity_poly.type
_entity_poly.pdbx_seq_one_letter_code
_entity_poly.pdbx_strand_id
1 'polypeptide(L)'
;MRNTWIRRISAIRKDGVESAINLTCGLNCIIGASNTGKTRIAKTVEFACGGKELPFTDKTAYEIAQVTFVTNGGEVSLSRSIHVQNTIHVKSSNPMIVPGSYSVSSRAGKSINTVLLARGASFESERETGSGASLEVSAKS
;
A
#
# COMPACT_ATOMS: atom_id res chain seq x y z
N MET A 1 11.41 18.68 5.28
CA MET A 1 10.25 18.01 4.67
C MET A 1 10.32 16.52 4.98
N ARG A 2 9.36 16.00 5.76
CA ARG A 2 9.26 14.58 6.06
C ARG A 2 8.17 13.95 5.18
N ASN A 3 8.47 13.61 3.93
CA ASN A 3 7.45 13.09 3.01
C ASN A 3 7.36 11.56 3.08
N THR A 4 6.23 11.06 3.60
CA THR A 4 5.83 9.67 3.41
C THR A 4 4.70 9.59 2.40
N TRP A 5 4.87 8.79 1.35
CA TRP A 5 3.85 8.64 0.31
C TRP A 5 3.87 7.22 -0.27
N ILE A 6 2.77 6.81 -0.89
CA ILE A 6 2.68 5.51 -1.57
C ILE A 6 3.32 5.63 -2.93
N ARG A 7 4.38 4.86 -3.21
CA ARG A 7 5.03 4.82 -4.52
C ARG A 7 4.47 3.77 -5.44
N ARG A 8 4.05 2.63 -4.88
CA ARG A 8 3.54 1.51 -5.66
C ARG A 8 2.43 0.80 -4.93
N ILE A 9 1.38 0.45 -5.66
CA ILE A 9 0.33 -0.47 -5.24
C ILE A 9 0.36 -1.62 -6.22
N SER A 10 0.44 -2.86 -5.74
CA SER A 10 0.44 -4.02 -6.62
C SER A 10 -0.32 -5.22 -6.06
N ALA A 11 -0.72 -6.08 -6.98
CA ALA A 11 -1.42 -7.33 -6.76
C ALA A 11 -0.69 -8.42 -7.53
N ILE A 12 -0.32 -9.51 -6.86
CA ILE A 12 0.40 -10.62 -7.48
C ILE A 12 -0.52 -11.84 -7.54
N ARG A 13 -0.62 -12.43 -8.73
CA ARG A 13 -1.38 -13.63 -9.00
C ARG A 13 -0.63 -14.89 -8.56
N LYS A 14 -1.37 -15.99 -8.42
CA LYS A 14 -0.83 -17.32 -8.13
C LYS A 14 0.25 -17.78 -9.12
N ASP A 15 0.14 -17.37 -10.38
CA ASP A 15 1.10 -17.64 -11.46
C ASP A 15 2.32 -16.69 -11.44
N GLY A 16 2.41 -15.79 -10.45
CA GLY A 16 3.49 -14.83 -10.30
C GLY A 16 3.31 -13.54 -11.10
N VAL A 17 2.25 -13.42 -11.91
CA VAL A 17 2.00 -12.20 -12.70
C VAL A 17 1.60 -11.05 -11.77
N GLU A 18 2.37 -9.96 -11.82
CA GLU A 18 2.11 -8.75 -11.04
C GLU A 18 1.33 -7.73 -11.87
N SER A 19 0.25 -7.21 -11.30
CA SER A 19 -0.41 -5.98 -11.76
C SER A 19 -0.11 -4.86 -10.79
N ALA A 20 0.37 -3.73 -11.30
CA ALA A 20 0.85 -2.67 -10.44
C ALA A 20 0.58 -1.27 -10.98
N ILE A 21 0.43 -0.35 -10.05
CA ILE A 21 0.27 1.08 -10.27
C ILE A 21 1.44 1.77 -9.60
N ASN A 22 2.21 2.52 -10.39
CA ASN A 22 3.24 3.41 -9.87
C ASN A 22 2.62 4.79 -9.70
N LEU A 23 2.80 5.36 -8.52
CA LEU A 23 2.34 6.70 -8.18
C LEU A 23 3.54 7.65 -8.11
N THR A 24 3.27 8.94 -8.17
CA THR A 24 4.25 9.99 -7.91
C THR A 24 3.93 10.71 -6.61
N CYS A 25 4.89 11.44 -6.07
CA CYS A 25 4.60 12.34 -4.95
C CYS A 25 3.61 13.42 -5.40
N GLY A 26 2.63 13.74 -4.55
CA GLY A 26 1.57 14.70 -4.86
C GLY A 26 0.21 14.04 -5.10
N LEU A 27 -0.67 14.75 -5.82
CA LEU A 27 -2.02 14.28 -6.12
C LEU A 27 -1.99 13.31 -7.31
N ASN A 28 -2.52 12.10 -7.11
CA ASN A 28 -2.67 11.10 -8.17
C ASN A 28 -4.16 10.80 -8.36
N CYS A 29 -4.65 10.87 -9.60
CA CYS A 29 -6.05 10.61 -9.93
C CYS A 29 -6.19 9.27 -10.69
N ILE A 30 -7.01 8.35 -10.17
CA ILE A 30 -7.32 7.09 -10.83
C ILE A 30 -8.71 7.19 -11.45
N ILE A 31 -8.78 7.24 -12.78
CA ILE A 31 -10.00 7.51 -13.55
C ILE A 31 -10.35 6.30 -14.42
N GLY A 32 -11.64 6.05 -14.61
CA GLY A 32 -12.14 5.00 -15.49
C GLY A 32 -13.64 4.83 -15.34
N ALA A 33 -14.27 4.08 -16.25
CA ALA A 33 -15.70 3.79 -16.22
C ALA A 33 -16.14 3.17 -14.88
N SER A 34 -17.42 3.30 -14.51
CA SER A 34 -17.92 2.69 -13.28
C SER A 34 -17.66 1.17 -13.24
N ASN A 35 -17.42 0.64 -12.04
CA ASN A 35 -17.17 -0.78 -11.78
C ASN A 35 -15.92 -1.40 -12.45
N THR A 36 -14.98 -0.61 -12.95
CA THR A 36 -13.72 -1.11 -13.53
C THR A 36 -12.63 -1.48 -12.52
N GLY A 37 -12.97 -1.65 -11.23
CA GLY A 37 -12.01 -2.08 -10.21
C GLY A 37 -11.28 -0.95 -9.48
N LYS A 38 -11.66 0.32 -9.67
CA LYS A 38 -11.12 1.45 -8.88
C LYS A 38 -11.21 1.22 -7.37
N THR A 39 -12.37 0.76 -6.89
CA THR A 39 -12.59 0.41 -5.47
C THR A 39 -11.64 -0.70 -5.00
N ARG A 40 -11.22 -1.61 -5.88
CA ARG A 40 -10.31 -2.70 -5.51
C ARG A 40 -8.92 -2.16 -5.19
N ILE A 41 -8.46 -1.12 -5.87
CA ILE A 41 -7.16 -0.49 -5.61
C ILE A 41 -7.12 0.06 -4.17
N ALA A 42 -8.17 0.76 -3.74
CA ALA A 42 -8.28 1.24 -2.37
C ALA A 42 -8.29 0.09 -1.36
N LYS A 43 -9.07 -0.97 -1.63
CA LYS A 43 -9.10 -2.18 -0.78
C LYS A 43 -7.75 -2.89 -0.71
N THR A 44 -6.97 -2.90 -1.80
CA THR A 44 -5.62 -3.48 -1.80
C THR A 44 -4.71 -2.75 -0.81
N VAL A 45 -4.79 -1.42 -0.79
CA VAL A 45 -4.03 -0.61 0.17
C VAL A 45 -4.47 -0.88 1.59
N GLU A 46 -5.77 -0.84 1.84
CA GLU A 46 -6.34 -1.09 3.17
C GLU A 46 -5.94 -2.47 3.70
N PHE A 47 -6.10 -3.51 2.89
CA PHE A 47 -5.78 -4.88 3.26
C PHE A 47 -4.29 -5.08 3.55
N ALA A 48 -3.39 -4.56 2.70
CA ALA A 48 -1.95 -4.65 2.89
C ALA A 48 -1.48 -3.95 4.18
N CYS A 49 -2.20 -2.92 4.62
CA CYS A 49 -1.94 -2.21 5.87
C CYS A 49 -2.58 -2.84 7.11
N GLY A 50 -3.30 -3.96 6.99
CA GLY A 50 -3.94 -4.64 8.13
C GLY A 50 -5.46 -4.58 8.16
N GLY A 51 -6.11 -4.01 7.13
CA GLY A 51 -7.55 -4.04 6.96
C GLY A 51 -8.12 -5.47 6.91
N LYS A 52 -9.40 -5.61 7.23
CA LYS A 52 -10.08 -6.92 7.25
C LYS A 52 -10.68 -7.31 5.91
N GLU A 53 -11.06 -6.33 5.09
CA GLU A 53 -11.71 -6.59 3.81
C GLU A 53 -10.73 -7.18 2.80
N LEU A 54 -11.16 -8.25 2.13
CA LEU A 54 -10.37 -8.85 1.05
C LEU A 54 -10.48 -8.00 -0.22
N PRO A 55 -9.35 -7.65 -0.86
CA PRO A 55 -9.35 -6.86 -2.09
C PRO A 55 -9.69 -7.70 -3.33
N PHE A 56 -9.50 -9.02 -3.21
CA PHE A 56 -9.62 -9.98 -4.30
C PHE A 56 -10.49 -11.16 -3.87
N THR A 57 -11.04 -11.85 -4.86
CA THR A 57 -11.75 -13.12 -4.68
C THR A 57 -11.03 -14.20 -5.48
N ASP A 58 -11.29 -15.47 -5.18
CA ASP A 58 -10.64 -16.61 -5.85
C ASP A 58 -10.81 -16.60 -7.38
N LYS A 59 -11.90 -15.97 -7.87
CA LYS A 59 -12.17 -15.80 -9.31
C LYS A 59 -11.11 -14.97 -10.05
N THR A 60 -10.31 -14.20 -9.34
CA THR A 60 -9.36 -13.23 -9.93
C THR A 60 -7.93 -13.74 -9.96
N ALA A 61 -7.66 -14.88 -9.30
CA ALA A 61 -6.34 -15.49 -9.15
C ALA A 61 -5.27 -14.64 -8.43
N TYR A 62 -5.60 -13.43 -7.93
CA TYR A 62 -4.70 -12.63 -7.10
C TYR A 62 -4.62 -13.17 -5.68
N GLU A 63 -3.40 -13.33 -5.17
CA GLU A 63 -3.16 -13.92 -3.85
C GLU A 63 -2.45 -12.96 -2.90
N ILE A 64 -1.64 -12.04 -3.42
CA ILE A 64 -0.81 -11.14 -2.61
C ILE A 64 -1.16 -9.70 -2.95
N ALA A 65 -1.51 -8.94 -1.92
CA ALA A 65 -1.59 -7.48 -1.98
C ALA A 65 -0.26 -6.89 -1.50
N GLN A 66 0.27 -5.90 -2.21
CA GLN A 66 1.50 -5.24 -1.86
C GLN A 66 1.40 -3.72 -2.00
N VAL A 67 1.97 -2.99 -1.05
CA VAL A 67 2.10 -1.53 -1.09
C VAL A 67 3.50 -1.14 -0.70
N THR A 68 4.14 -0.32 -1.52
CA THR A 68 5.46 0.27 -1.24
C THR A 68 5.30 1.75 -0.93
N PHE A 69 5.89 2.14 0.18
CA PHE A 69 5.94 3.50 0.67
C PHE A 69 7.36 4.02 0.59
N VAL A 70 7.49 5.26 0.15
CA VAL A 70 8.72 6.04 0.35
C VAL A 70 8.59 6.74 1.68
N THR A 71 9.63 6.66 2.50
CA THR A 71 9.77 7.33 3.80
C THR A 71 11.10 8.11 3.80
N ASN A 72 11.32 8.94 4.81
CA ASN A 72 12.57 9.72 4.91
C ASN A 72 13.81 8.84 5.07
N GLY A 73 13.66 7.66 5.68
CA GLY A 73 14.77 6.73 5.92
C GLY A 73 14.97 5.72 4.79
N GLY A 74 14.20 5.81 3.70
CA GLY A 74 14.19 4.82 2.62
C GLY A 74 12.80 4.27 2.37
N GLU A 75 12.73 3.07 1.80
CA GLU A 75 11.48 2.48 1.35
C GLU A 75 11.01 1.36 2.26
N VAL A 76 9.70 1.24 2.37
CA VAL A 76 9.05 0.20 3.17
C VAL A 76 7.97 -0.42 2.30
N SER A 77 8.07 -1.73 2.06
CA SER A 77 7.07 -2.52 1.35
C SER A 77 6.34 -3.44 2.31
N LEU A 78 5.02 -3.35 2.29
CA LEU A 78 4.12 -4.26 2.99
C LEU A 78 3.55 -5.25 1.98
N SER A 79 3.63 -6.53 2.27
CA SER A 79 3.06 -7.61 1.45
C SER A 79 2.20 -8.52 2.31
N ARG A 80 0.97 -8.79 1.87
CA ARG A 80 0.03 -9.62 2.61
C ARG A 80 -0.67 -10.60 1.69
N SER A 81 -0.65 -11.88 2.06
CA SER A 81 -1.41 -12.93 1.38
C SER A 81 -2.86 -12.94 1.85
N ILE A 82 -3.80 -13.22 0.94
CA ILE A 82 -5.21 -13.46 1.29
C ILE A 82 -5.42 -14.82 1.98
N HIS A 83 -4.49 -15.77 1.79
CA HIS A 83 -4.56 -17.13 2.34
C HIS A 83 -4.01 -17.22 3.76
N VAL A 84 -2.98 -16.42 4.06
CA VAL A 84 -2.36 -16.36 5.38
C VAL A 84 -2.96 -15.22 6.18
N GLN A 85 -3.88 -15.57 7.07
CA GLN A 85 -4.54 -14.58 7.91
C GLN A 85 -3.55 -13.95 8.90
N ASN A 86 -3.79 -12.68 9.22
CA ASN A 86 -3.10 -11.92 10.26
C ASN A 86 -1.58 -11.76 10.15
N THR A 87 -0.95 -12.09 9.02
CA THR A 87 0.50 -11.93 8.82
C THR A 87 0.79 -10.97 7.66
N ILE A 88 1.64 -9.98 7.91
CA ILE A 88 2.13 -9.03 6.91
C ILE A 88 3.65 -9.16 6.85
N HIS A 89 4.19 -9.36 5.66
CA HIS A 89 5.62 -9.33 5.40
C HIS A 89 6.08 -7.91 5.10
N VAL A 90 7.09 -7.46 5.84
CA VAL A 90 7.67 -6.14 5.72
C VAL A 90 9.08 -6.26 5.16
N LYS A 91 9.33 -5.61 4.04
CA LYS A 91 10.68 -5.36 3.51
C LYS A 91 10.97 -3.87 3.67
N SER A 92 12.14 -3.53 4.19
CA SER A 92 12.50 -2.14 4.46
C SER A 92 13.96 -1.89 4.14
N SER A 93 14.25 -0.75 3.51
CA SER A 93 15.60 -0.17 3.49
C SER A 93 15.79 0.91 4.57
N ASN A 94 14.72 1.27 5.29
CA ASN A 94 14.79 2.18 6.42
C ASN A 94 15.38 1.49 7.66
N PRO A 95 16.51 1.97 8.22
CA PRO A 95 17.19 1.36 9.37
C PRO A 95 16.32 1.29 10.63
N MET A 96 15.32 2.18 10.75
CA MET A 96 14.42 2.25 11.90
C MET A 96 13.32 1.17 11.86
N ILE A 97 13.18 0.46 10.73
CA ILE A 97 12.14 -0.54 10.53
C ILE A 97 12.81 -1.88 10.24
N VAL A 98 12.69 -2.79 11.22
CA VAL A 98 13.22 -4.15 11.10
C VAL A 98 12.40 -4.94 10.07
N PRO A 99 13.01 -5.50 9.01
CA PRO A 99 12.29 -6.37 8.09
C PRO A 99 11.76 -7.65 8.77
N GLY A 100 10.72 -8.26 8.19
CA GLY A 100 10.22 -9.57 8.60
C GLY A 100 8.70 -9.63 8.68
N SER A 101 8.19 -10.65 9.38
CA SER A 101 6.75 -10.88 9.53
C SER A 101 6.20 -10.14 10.74
N TYR A 102 5.07 -9.46 10.54
CA TYR A 102 4.35 -8.67 11.53
C TYR A 102 2.91 -9.14 11.59
N SER A 103 2.32 -9.11 12.78
CA SER A 103 0.91 -9.46 12.96
C SER A 103 -0.01 -8.26 12.72
N VAL A 104 -1.16 -8.50 12.13
CA VAL A 104 -2.27 -7.52 12.08
C VAL A 104 -2.91 -7.32 13.46
N SER A 105 -2.77 -8.30 14.36
CA SER A 105 -3.27 -8.18 15.73
C SER A 105 -2.48 -7.11 16.50
N SER A 106 -3.20 -6.18 17.12
CA SER A 106 -2.61 -5.20 18.04
C SER A 106 -2.10 -5.82 19.34
N ARG A 107 -2.56 -7.03 19.69
CA ARG A 107 -2.16 -7.75 20.91
C ARG A 107 -0.87 -8.56 20.73
N ALA A 108 -0.36 -8.66 19.50
CA ALA A 108 0.89 -9.36 19.24
C ALA A 108 2.09 -8.48 19.62
N GLY A 109 3.12 -9.07 20.22
CA GLY A 109 4.37 -8.36 20.55
C GLY A 109 5.06 -7.74 19.33
N LYS A 110 4.83 -8.29 18.12
CA LYS A 110 5.31 -7.75 16.85
C LYS A 110 4.13 -7.37 15.94
N SER A 111 3.42 -6.30 16.32
CA SER A 111 2.27 -5.78 15.57
C SER A 111 2.68 -4.85 14.42
N ILE A 112 1.97 -4.91 13.30
CA ILE A 112 2.15 -4.00 12.15
C ILE A 112 1.97 -2.53 12.54
N ASN A 113 1.21 -2.24 13.60
CA ASN A 113 1.03 -0.90 14.14
C ASN A 113 2.37 -0.25 14.51
N THR A 114 3.36 -1.03 14.95
CA THR A 114 4.70 -0.49 15.25
C THR A 114 5.38 0.08 14.01
N VAL A 115 5.21 -0.56 12.85
CA VAL A 115 5.74 -0.11 11.56
C VAL A 115 4.94 1.09 11.05
N LEU A 116 3.61 1.06 11.16
CA LEU A 116 2.76 2.17 10.72
C LEU A 116 2.94 3.43 11.59
N LEU A 117 3.16 3.27 12.89
CA LEU A 117 3.45 4.37 13.82
C LEU A 117 4.88 4.90 13.68
N ALA A 118 5.88 4.04 13.44
CA ALA A 118 7.22 4.51 13.08
C ALA A 118 7.20 5.40 11.83
N ARG A 119 6.20 5.21 10.96
CA ARG A 119 5.89 6.13 9.85
C ARG A 119 5.08 7.35 10.31
N GLY A 120 4.07 7.17 11.15
CA GLY A 120 3.18 8.21 11.68
C GLY A 120 3.85 9.22 12.64
N ALA A 121 4.92 8.85 13.33
CA ALA A 121 5.78 9.79 14.07
C ALA A 121 6.52 10.79 13.14
N SER A 122 6.40 10.61 11.82
CA SER A 122 6.78 11.59 10.81
C SER A 122 5.61 12.46 10.32
N PHE A 123 4.38 12.23 10.77
CA PHE A 123 3.12 12.82 10.29
C PHE A 123 2.54 13.91 11.22
N GLU A 124 2.98 14.01 12.47
CA GLU A 124 2.62 15.12 13.36
C GLU A 124 3.53 16.33 13.13
N SER A 125 3.24 17.06 12.05
CA SER A 125 3.49 18.49 11.89
C SER A 125 3.49 18.78 10.38
N GLU A 126 2.37 19.23 9.85
CA GLU A 126 2.30 20.41 8.95
C GLU A 126 0.87 20.52 8.41
N ARG A 127 0.21 21.63 8.76
CA ARG A 127 -1.05 22.07 8.17
C ARG A 127 -0.76 22.65 6.78
N GLU A 128 -1.67 22.35 5.86
CA GLU A 128 -2.03 23.03 4.60
C GLU A 128 -0.95 23.83 3.86
N THR A 129 -0.68 23.44 2.61
CA THR A 129 -0.81 24.34 1.45
C THR A 129 -0.81 23.52 0.15
N GLY A 130 -1.90 23.65 -0.62
CA GLY A 130 -2.12 22.91 -1.85
C GLY A 130 -1.44 23.52 -3.08
N SER A 131 -1.21 22.69 -4.08
CA SER A 131 -1.17 23.09 -5.50
C SER A 131 -1.38 21.83 -6.35
N GLY A 132 -2.54 21.76 -7.02
CA GLY A 132 -2.93 20.65 -7.88
C GLY A 132 -2.54 20.90 -9.34
N ALA A 133 -1.99 19.88 -9.99
CA ALA A 133 -1.85 19.81 -11.44
C ALA A 133 -2.55 18.56 -11.95
N SER A 134 -3.57 18.74 -12.80
CA SER A 134 -4.28 17.67 -13.50
C SER A 134 -3.61 17.40 -14.85
N LEU A 135 -3.33 16.14 -15.16
CA LEU A 135 -2.90 15.69 -16.48
C LEU A 135 -3.87 14.59 -16.95
N GLU A 136 -4.62 14.88 -18.02
CA GLU A 136 -5.42 13.91 -18.76
C GLU A 136 -4.52 13.07 -19.66
N VAL A 137 -4.74 11.74 -19.68
CA VAL A 137 -4.20 10.88 -20.74
C VAL A 137 -5.32 9.99 -21.27
N SER A 138 -5.62 10.16 -22.56
CA SER A 138 -6.63 9.43 -23.33
C SER A 138 -6.07 8.07 -23.79
N ALA A 139 -6.80 6.98 -23.56
CA ALA A 139 -6.49 5.66 -24.11
C ALA A 139 -7.42 5.39 -25.30
N LYS A 140 -6.84 5.22 -26.50
CA LYS A 140 -7.53 4.79 -27.72
C LYS A 140 -7.89 3.30 -27.64
N SER A 141 -9.09 2.99 -28.16
CA SER A 141 -9.71 1.67 -28.28
C SER A 141 -8.88 0.62 -29.02
#